data_AF-A0A2D9SUC9-F1
#
_entry.id   AF-A0A2D9SUC9-F1
#
_cell.length_a   1.000
_cell.length_b   1.000
_cell.length_c   1.000
_cell.angle_alpha   90.00
_cell.angle_beta   90.00
_cell.angle_gamma   90.00
#
_symmetry.space_group_name_H-M   'P 1'
#
loop_
_entity.id
_entity.type
_entity.pdbx_description
1 polymer ?
#
loop_
_entity_poly.entity_id
_entity_poly.type
_entity_poly.pdbx_seq_one_letter_code
_entity_poly.pdbx_strand_id
1 'polypeptide(L)'
;MPELNKKDEDRMVRYRGQSLRLLQDAMEEIRVGRWDRCEELLWGSLTQAVKGVALGRGWELNGPKAVEDYAQKLGQESQDRRIRESFTKLSSFGETAEKVRESKIRADHLVQTLEDVTGAVERLWDLAPGGDLISALLRGDMDEPDEVEDMNRDFLR
;
A
#
# COMPACT_ATOMS: atom_id res chain seq x y z
N MET A 1 -23.42 4.67 -3.66
CA MET A 1 -22.27 4.87 -2.76
C MET A 1 -22.61 6.04 -1.85
N PRO A 2 -22.26 6.04 -0.56
CA PRO A 2 -22.41 7.23 0.27
C PRO A 2 -21.57 8.37 -0.32
N GLU A 3 -22.12 9.59 -0.35
CA GLU A 3 -21.36 10.77 -0.72
C GLU A 3 -20.26 10.99 0.33
N LEU A 4 -19.01 11.04 -0.12
CA LEU A 4 -17.88 11.35 0.75
C LEU A 4 -17.94 12.84 1.11
N ASN A 5 -17.64 13.18 2.35
CA ASN A 5 -17.43 14.58 2.68
C ASN A 5 -16.03 15.01 2.16
N LYS A 6 -15.86 16.32 1.93
CA LYS A 6 -14.60 16.88 1.41
C LYS A 6 -13.37 16.49 2.24
N LYS A 7 -13.50 16.37 3.57
CA LYS A 7 -12.40 15.97 4.46
C LYS A 7 -11.96 14.52 4.19
N ASP A 8 -12.90 13.62 3.95
CA ASP A 8 -12.60 12.22 3.64
C ASP A 8 -12.03 12.08 2.22
N GLU A 9 -12.47 12.90 1.27
CA GLU A 9 -11.86 13.00 -0.06
C GLU A 9 -10.38 13.44 0.04
N ASP A 10 -10.09 14.52 0.77
CA ASP A 10 -8.72 15.02 0.97
C ASP A 10 -7.81 13.96 1.61
N ARG A 11 -8.33 13.22 2.60
CA ARG A 11 -7.62 12.11 3.24
C ARG A 11 -7.34 10.97 2.26
N MET A 12 -8.30 10.62 1.41
CA MET A 12 -8.11 9.61 0.38
C MET A 12 -7.01 10.02 -0.61
N VAL A 13 -6.95 11.29 -1.01
CA VAL A 13 -5.89 11.78 -1.90
C VAL A 13 -4.52 11.63 -1.24
N ARG A 14 -4.41 11.98 0.05
CA ARG A 14 -3.18 11.80 0.83
C ARG A 14 -2.77 10.33 0.93
N TYR A 15 -3.71 9.43 1.22
CA TYR A 15 -3.43 7.99 1.25
C TYR A 15 -2.95 7.48 -0.11
N ARG A 16 -3.52 7.97 -1.22
CA ARG A 16 -3.07 7.63 -2.57
C ARG A 16 -1.66 8.12 -2.86
N GLY A 17 -1.39 9.40 -2.60
CA GLY A 17 -0.07 9.98 -2.79
C GLY A 17 1.01 9.25 -1.98
N GLN A 18 0.74 8.98 -0.69
CA GLN A 18 1.64 8.23 0.18
C GLN A 18 1.84 6.79 -0.30
N SER A 19 0.76 6.10 -0.69
CA SER A 19 0.83 4.73 -1.19
C SER A 19 1.74 4.62 -2.42
N LEU A 20 1.54 5.49 -3.41
CA LEU A 20 2.31 5.46 -4.65
C LEU A 20 3.77 5.87 -4.44
N ARG A 21 4.03 6.87 -3.60
CA ARG A 21 5.39 7.27 -3.24
C ARG A 21 6.16 6.14 -2.56
N LEU A 22 5.56 5.50 -1.55
CA LEU A 22 6.16 4.36 -0.86
C LEU A 22 6.43 3.18 -1.81
N LEU A 23 5.52 2.94 -2.76
CA LEU A 23 5.71 1.90 -3.77
C LEU A 23 6.89 2.23 -4.70
N GLN A 24 7.00 3.48 -5.14
CA GLN A 24 8.13 3.94 -5.95
C GLN A 24 9.45 3.79 -5.18
N ASP A 25 9.50 4.26 -3.93
CA ASP A 25 10.67 4.14 -3.07
C ASP A 25 11.06 2.65 -2.88
N ALA A 26 10.07 1.76 -2.72
CA ALA A 26 10.31 0.32 -2.61
C ALA A 26 10.99 -0.24 -3.85
N MET A 27 10.58 0.20 -5.05
CA MET A 27 11.19 -0.19 -6.32
C MET A 27 12.63 0.29 -6.45
N GLU A 28 12.97 1.45 -5.88
CA GLU A 28 14.34 1.95 -5.84
C GLU A 28 15.22 1.12 -4.90
N GLU A 29 14.72 0.78 -3.70
CA GLU A 29 15.43 -0.06 -2.72
C GLU A 29 15.72 -1.48 -3.27
N ILE A 30 14.82 -2.05 -4.07
CA ILE A 30 15.03 -3.34 -4.75
C ILE A 30 16.23 -3.29 -5.69
N ARG A 31 16.37 -2.20 -6.47
CA ARG A 31 17.46 -2.07 -7.45
C ARG A 31 18.83 -2.05 -6.78
N VAL A 32 18.91 -1.57 -5.55
CA VAL A 32 20.14 -1.54 -4.74
C VAL A 32 20.27 -2.73 -3.79
N GLY A 33 19.35 -3.70 -3.85
CA GLY A 33 19.40 -4.95 -3.09
C GLY A 33 19.04 -4.81 -1.60
N ARG A 34 18.35 -3.74 -1.22
CA ARG A 34 17.93 -3.44 0.16
C ARG A 34 16.53 -3.98 0.44
N TRP A 35 16.43 -5.30 0.50
CA TRP A 35 15.15 -6.00 0.60
C TRP A 35 14.38 -5.73 1.89
N ASP A 36 15.07 -5.55 3.02
CA ASP A 36 14.42 -5.30 4.32
C ASP A 36 13.69 -3.95 4.31
N ARG A 37 14.31 -2.94 3.69
CA ARG A 37 13.70 -1.62 3.52
C ARG A 37 12.57 -1.66 2.50
N CYS A 38 12.73 -2.43 1.42
CA CYS A 38 11.68 -2.66 0.45
C CYS A 38 10.42 -3.24 1.10
N GLU A 39 10.56 -4.25 1.97
CA GLU A 39 9.44 -4.84 2.69
C GLU A 39 8.64 -3.79 3.46
N GLU A 40 9.32 -2.99 4.29
CA GLU A 40 8.69 -1.93 5.09
C GLU A 40 7.90 -0.93 4.21
N LEU A 41 8.49 -0.53 3.09
CA LEU A 41 7.87 0.41 2.15
C LEU A 41 6.64 -0.21 1.47
N LEU A 42 6.70 -1.48 1.09
CA LEU A 42 5.56 -2.21 0.50
C LEU A 42 4.42 -2.39 1.51
N TRP A 43 4.74 -2.72 2.76
CA TRP A 43 3.77 -2.78 3.85
C TRP A 43 3.06 -1.43 4.04
N GLY A 44 3.82 -0.34 4.06
CA GLY A 44 3.29 1.01 4.14
C GLY A 44 2.39 1.35 2.95
N SER A 45 2.86 1.07 1.73
CA SER A 45 2.11 1.35 0.50
C SER A 45 0.76 0.66 0.47
N LEU A 46 0.75 -0.65 0.78
CA LEU A 46 -0.45 -1.48 0.79
C LEU A 46 -1.41 -1.06 1.90
N THR A 47 -0.88 -0.70 3.08
CA THR A 47 -1.67 -0.17 4.20
C THR A 47 -2.44 1.09 3.81
N GLN A 48 -1.77 2.04 3.15
CA GLN A 48 -2.42 3.27 2.72
C GLN A 48 -3.48 3.02 1.65
N ALA A 49 -3.22 2.11 0.70
CA ALA A 49 -4.20 1.72 -0.31
C ALA A 49 -5.48 1.13 0.30
N VAL A 50 -5.33 0.21 1.25
CA VAL A 50 -6.46 -0.40 1.94
C VAL A 50 -7.24 0.61 2.77
N LYS A 51 -6.55 1.51 3.50
CA LYS A 51 -7.19 2.62 4.23
C LYS A 51 -7.98 3.54 3.30
N GLY A 52 -7.44 3.85 2.12
CA GLY A 52 -8.13 4.64 1.09
C GLY A 52 -9.44 4.00 0.63
N VAL A 53 -9.40 2.71 0.28
CA VAL A 53 -10.61 1.97 -0.14
C VAL A 53 -11.64 1.88 0.99
N ALA A 54 -11.18 1.60 2.21
CA ALA A 54 -12.06 1.49 3.37
C ALA A 54 -12.74 2.82 3.69
N LEU A 55 -11.98 3.93 3.68
CA LEU A 55 -12.50 5.27 3.90
C LEU A 55 -13.54 5.63 2.83
N GLY A 56 -13.28 5.29 1.58
CA GLY A 56 -14.22 5.42 0.48
C GLY A 56 -15.54 4.66 0.66
N ARG A 57 -15.52 3.59 1.45
CA ARG A 57 -16.70 2.80 1.81
C ARG A 57 -17.32 3.22 3.16
N GLY A 58 -16.84 4.30 3.77
CA GLY A 58 -17.30 4.83 5.05
C GLY A 58 -16.71 4.13 6.28
N TRP A 59 -15.62 3.40 6.13
CA TRP A 59 -14.95 2.67 7.21
C TRP A 59 -13.59 3.30 7.53
N GLU A 60 -13.34 3.62 8.79
CA GLU A 60 -12.03 4.05 9.26
C GLU A 60 -11.29 2.87 9.91
N LEU A 61 -10.11 2.54 9.38
CA LEU A 61 -9.31 1.41 9.85
C LEU A 61 -8.20 1.88 10.79
N ASN A 62 -8.21 1.34 12.01
CA ASN A 62 -7.26 1.69 13.05
C ASN A 62 -6.36 0.48 13.39
N GLY A 63 -5.06 0.66 13.16
CA GLY A 63 -4.03 -0.33 13.44
C GLY A 63 -3.83 -1.38 12.34
N PRO A 64 -2.70 -2.13 12.37
CA PRO A 64 -2.31 -3.06 11.31
C PRO A 64 -3.30 -4.21 11.14
N LYS A 65 -3.79 -4.77 12.25
CA LYS A 65 -4.68 -5.94 12.20
C LYS A 65 -6.02 -5.65 11.51
N ALA A 66 -6.60 -4.49 11.78
CA ALA A 66 -7.83 -4.04 11.12
C ALA A 66 -7.65 -3.86 9.61
N VAL A 67 -6.46 -3.40 9.19
CA VAL A 67 -6.11 -3.24 7.78
C VAL A 67 -5.98 -4.59 7.09
N GLU A 68 -5.25 -5.53 7.69
CA GLU A 68 -5.09 -6.88 7.14
C GLU A 68 -6.43 -7.62 7.01
N ASP A 69 -7.23 -7.62 8.09
CA ASP A 69 -8.53 -8.30 8.11
C ASP A 69 -9.48 -7.68 7.06
N TYR A 70 -9.44 -6.36 6.89
CA TYR A 70 -10.21 -5.68 5.87
C TYR A 70 -9.75 -6.05 4.45
N ALA A 71 -8.44 -6.09 4.20
CA ALA A 71 -7.90 -6.48 2.90
C ALA A 71 -8.24 -7.94 2.55
N GLN A 72 -8.19 -8.84 3.53
CA GLN A 72 -8.60 -10.23 3.35
C GLN A 72 -10.08 -10.34 2.96
N LYS A 73 -10.95 -9.62 3.67
CA LYS A 73 -12.39 -9.56 3.37
C LYS A 73 -12.63 -8.94 1.99
N LEU A 74 -11.97 -7.83 1.68
CA LEU A 74 -12.09 -7.13 0.41
C LEU A 74 -11.68 -8.03 -0.76
N GLY A 75 -10.55 -8.74 -0.64
CA GLY A 75 -10.09 -9.69 -1.66
C GLY A 75 -11.00 -10.91 -1.82
N GLN A 76 -11.73 -11.32 -0.78
CA GLN A 76 -12.79 -12.33 -0.91
C GLN A 76 -14.01 -11.78 -1.67
N GLU A 77 -14.44 -10.56 -1.34
CA GLU A 77 -15.57 -9.89 -1.99
C GLU A 77 -15.31 -9.61 -3.48
N SER A 78 -14.11 -9.14 -3.82
CA SER A 78 -13.72 -8.82 -5.20
C SER A 78 -13.23 -10.03 -6.00
N GLN A 79 -13.16 -11.21 -5.36
CA GLN A 79 -12.50 -12.41 -5.90
C GLN A 79 -11.04 -12.17 -6.35
N ASP A 80 -10.38 -11.15 -5.80
CA ASP A 80 -9.00 -10.81 -6.11
C ASP A 80 -8.03 -11.46 -5.12
N ARG A 81 -7.35 -12.51 -5.61
CA ARG A 81 -6.36 -13.25 -4.83
C ARG A 81 -5.17 -12.39 -4.41
N ARG A 82 -4.78 -11.40 -5.22
CA ARG A 82 -3.62 -10.54 -4.95
C ARG A 82 -3.90 -9.67 -3.74
N ILE A 83 -5.08 -9.05 -3.68
CA ILE A 83 -5.51 -8.26 -2.51
C ILE A 83 -5.64 -9.16 -1.27
N ARG A 84 -6.21 -10.36 -1.43
CA ARG A 84 -6.47 -11.27 -0.31
C ARG A 84 -5.21 -11.79 0.37
N GLU A 85 -4.15 -12.04 -0.41
CA GLU A 85 -2.94 -12.73 0.06
C GLU A 85 -1.72 -11.80 0.17
N SER A 86 -1.83 -10.53 -0.24
CA SER A 86 -0.71 -9.59 -0.31
C SER A 86 0.03 -9.43 1.02
N PHE A 87 -0.69 -9.20 2.12
CA PHE A 87 -0.09 -9.06 3.45
C PHE A 87 0.56 -10.36 3.94
N THR A 88 -0.07 -11.52 3.71
CA THR A 88 0.51 -12.81 4.05
C THR A 88 1.80 -13.07 3.27
N LYS A 89 1.82 -12.76 1.97
CA LYS A 89 3.03 -12.90 1.15
C LYS A 89 4.14 -11.97 1.62
N LEU A 90 3.80 -10.72 1.91
CA LEU A 90 4.71 -9.72 2.48
C LEU A 90 5.33 -10.18 3.80
N SER A 91 4.55 -10.80 4.70
CA SER A 91 5.07 -11.29 5.99
C SER A 91 6.21 -12.32 5.89
N SER A 92 6.35 -12.99 4.74
CA SER A 92 7.41 -13.96 4.46
C SER A 92 8.54 -13.39 3.57
N PHE A 93 8.44 -12.12 3.18
CA PHE A 93 9.31 -11.49 2.20
C PHE A 93 10.73 -11.32 2.74
N GLY A 94 10.90 -10.75 3.93
CA GLY A 94 12.20 -10.55 4.56
C GLY A 94 12.97 -11.84 4.76
N GLU A 95 12.31 -12.89 5.27
CA GLU A 95 12.93 -14.22 5.42
C GLU A 95 13.37 -14.80 4.06
N THR A 96 12.55 -14.62 3.02
CA THR A 96 12.90 -15.06 1.67
C THR A 96 14.08 -14.26 1.11
N ALA A 97 14.14 -12.96 1.40
CA ALA A 97 15.20 -12.08 0.95
C ALA A 97 16.54 -12.36 1.63
N GLU A 98 16.53 -12.69 2.92
CA GLU A 98 17.70 -13.14 3.67
C GLU A 98 18.27 -14.42 3.03
N LYS A 99 17.43 -15.42 2.77
CA LYS A 99 17.85 -16.66 2.09
C LYS A 99 18.45 -16.42 0.71
N VAL A 100 17.86 -15.51 -0.08
CA VAL A 100 18.41 -15.11 -1.40
C VAL A 100 19.79 -14.46 -1.25
N ARG A 101 19.98 -13.60 -0.25
CA ARG A 101 21.25 -12.93 0.04
C ARG A 101 22.33 -13.91 0.49
N GLU A 102 22.00 -14.81 1.40
CA GLU A 102 22.93 -15.78 1.99
C GLU A 102 23.31 -16.90 1.02
N SER A 103 22.32 -17.43 0.29
CA SER A 103 22.50 -18.62 -0.53
C SER A 103 22.76 -18.33 -2.02
N LYS A 104 22.81 -17.05 -2.43
CA LYS A 104 22.99 -16.59 -3.82
C LYS A 104 22.06 -17.29 -4.83
N ILE A 105 20.85 -17.64 -4.38
CA ILE A 105 19.83 -18.31 -5.20
C ILE A 105 19.05 -17.27 -6.01
N ARG A 106 18.29 -17.72 -7.02
CA ARG A 106 17.48 -16.85 -7.88
C ARG A 106 16.40 -16.12 -7.07
N ALA A 107 16.24 -14.83 -7.35
CA ALA A 107 15.30 -13.94 -6.68
C ALA A 107 13.84 -14.05 -7.21
N ASP A 108 13.51 -15.08 -8.01
CA ASP A 108 12.22 -15.14 -8.70
C ASP A 108 11.02 -15.11 -7.76
N HIS A 109 11.14 -15.72 -6.58
CA HIS A 109 10.08 -15.67 -5.56
C HIS A 109 9.88 -14.26 -4.98
N LEU A 110 10.95 -13.48 -4.84
CA LEU A 110 10.86 -12.07 -4.46
C LEU A 110 10.19 -11.28 -5.58
N VAL A 111 10.64 -11.43 -6.82
CA VAL A 111 10.05 -10.75 -7.99
C VAL A 111 8.55 -11.04 -8.10
N GLN A 112 8.14 -12.31 -7.98
CA GLN A 112 6.72 -12.67 -8.02
C GLN A 112 5.91 -12.00 -6.90
N THR A 113 6.49 -11.89 -5.71
CA THR A 113 5.84 -11.23 -4.57
C THR A 113 5.68 -9.74 -4.82
N LEU A 114 6.70 -9.10 -5.41
CA LEU A 114 6.67 -7.70 -5.79
C LEU A 114 5.60 -7.40 -6.85
N GLU A 115 5.50 -8.23 -7.88
CA GLU A 115 4.46 -8.12 -8.90
C GLU A 115 3.06 -8.29 -8.30
N ASP A 116 2.89 -9.27 -7.42
CA ASP A 116 1.61 -9.51 -6.75
C ASP A 116 1.19 -8.35 -5.86
N VAL A 117 2.12 -7.78 -5.08
CA VAL A 117 1.85 -6.65 -4.18
C VAL A 117 1.60 -5.37 -4.96
N THR A 118 2.41 -5.09 -5.98
CA THR A 118 2.22 -3.94 -6.88
C THR A 118 0.86 -4.01 -7.56
N GLY A 119 0.52 -5.18 -8.13
CA GLY A 119 -0.78 -5.41 -8.72
C GLY A 119 -1.93 -5.32 -7.71
N ALA A 120 -1.72 -5.71 -6.44
CA ALA A 120 -2.73 -5.53 -5.40
C ALA A 120 -2.97 -4.04 -5.09
N VAL A 121 -1.91 -3.22 -5.03
CA VAL A 121 -2.01 -1.77 -4.81
C VAL A 121 -2.77 -1.09 -5.95
N GLU A 122 -2.44 -1.42 -7.21
CA GLU A 122 -3.17 -0.91 -8.38
C GLU A 122 -4.65 -1.28 -8.31
N ARG A 123 -4.96 -2.55 -8.02
CA ARG A 123 -6.34 -3.04 -7.93
C ARG A 123 -7.11 -2.41 -6.78
N LEU A 124 -6.47 -2.15 -5.65
CA LEU A 124 -7.09 -1.40 -4.55
C LEU A 124 -7.48 0.00 -5.01
N TRP A 125 -6.61 0.69 -5.74
CA TRP A 125 -6.90 2.02 -6.25
C TRP A 125 -7.95 2.08 -7.35
N ASP A 126 -8.12 1.00 -8.13
CA ASP A 126 -9.26 0.84 -9.05
C ASP A 126 -10.59 0.65 -8.31
N LEU A 127 -10.56 0.03 -7.13
CA LEU A 127 -11.74 -0.20 -6.28
C LEU A 127 -12.11 1.00 -5.41
N ALA A 128 -11.20 1.96 -5.25
CA ALA A 128 -11.45 3.15 -4.44
C ALA A 128 -12.43 4.10 -5.17
N PRO A 129 -13.41 4.70 -4.47
CA PRO A 129 -14.24 5.73 -5.06
C PRO A 129 -13.36 6.92 -5.49
N GLY A 130 -13.64 7.42 -6.69
CA GLY A 130 -12.74 8.36 -7.35
C GLY A 130 -11.53 7.67 -7.98
N GLY A 131 -11.65 6.44 -8.49
CA GLY A 131 -10.61 5.74 -9.28
C GLY A 131 -9.99 6.56 -10.42
N ASP A 132 -10.65 7.66 -10.80
CA ASP A 132 -10.19 8.68 -11.75
C ASP A 132 -9.53 9.92 -11.09
N LEU A 133 -9.09 9.83 -9.83
CA LEU A 133 -8.47 10.95 -9.12
C LEU A 133 -7.13 11.39 -9.72
N ILE A 134 -6.48 10.52 -10.51
CA ILE A 134 -5.35 10.92 -11.36
C ILE A 134 -5.78 12.00 -12.36
N SER A 135 -7.00 11.91 -12.90
CA SER A 135 -7.59 12.94 -13.76
C SER A 135 -7.97 14.21 -13.02
N ALA A 136 -8.12 14.18 -11.69
CA ALA A 136 -8.34 15.36 -10.84
C ALA A 136 -7.01 15.99 -10.40
N LEU A 137 -6.01 15.16 -10.06
CA LEU A 137 -4.65 15.59 -9.73
C LEU A 137 -3.97 16.25 -10.95
N LEU A 138 -4.15 15.70 -12.15
CA LEU A 138 -3.66 16.27 -13.42
C LEU A 138 -4.37 17.56 -13.83
N ARG A 139 -5.55 17.88 -13.28
CA ARG A 139 -6.21 19.18 -13.47
C ARG A 139 -5.60 20.29 -12.61
N GLY A 140 -4.70 19.96 -11.68
CA GLY A 140 -4.03 20.95 -10.83
C GLY A 140 -4.92 21.53 -9.72
N ASP A 141 -6.02 20.84 -9.37
CA ASP A 141 -6.98 21.31 -8.35
C ASP A 141 -6.56 20.97 -6.91
N MET A 142 -5.36 20.40 -6.70
CA MET A 142 -4.83 20.04 -5.39
C MET A 142 -3.59 20.87 -5.10
N ASP A 143 -3.67 21.77 -4.12
CA ASP A 143 -2.50 22.39 -3.51
C ASP A 143 -1.56 21.30 -2.97
N GLU A 144 -0.25 21.48 -3.16
CA GLU A 144 0.77 20.57 -2.63
C GLU A 144 0.48 20.30 -1.15
N PRO A 145 0.41 19.03 -0.71
CA PRO A 145 0.20 18.76 0.70
C PRO A 145 1.43 19.28 1.46
N ASP A 146 1.18 20.24 2.36
CA ASP A 146 2.17 20.74 3.32
C ASP A 146 2.95 19.57 3.93
N GLU A 147 4.27 19.76 3.98
CA GLU A 147 5.23 18.79 4.49
C GLU A 147 4.74 18.18 5.82
N VAL A 148 4.62 16.85 5.84
CA VAL A 148 4.30 16.11 7.06
C VAL A 148 5.48 16.20 8.01
N GLU A 149 5.40 17.12 8.97
CA GLU A 149 6.26 17.13 10.15
C GLU A 149 6.14 15.80 10.90
N ASP A 150 7.32 15.28 11.26
CA ASP A 150 7.62 14.07 12.03
C ASP A 150 6.50 13.56 12.96
N MET A 151 5.88 12.45 12.56
CA MET A 151 5.23 11.51 13.48
C MET A 151 5.99 10.18 13.50
N ASN A 152 7.26 10.24 13.90
CA ASN A 152 8.03 9.08 14.35
C ASN A 152 8.64 9.37 15.73
N ARG A 153 7.78 9.42 16.75
CA ARG A 153 8.14 9.02 18.11
C ARG A 153 7.06 8.07 18.59
N ASP A 154 7.51 6.99 19.23
CA ASP A 154 6.71 6.02 19.98
C ASP A 154 6.40 4.67 19.30
N PHE A 155 7.36 4.12 18.55
CA PHE A 155 7.46 2.66 18.36
C PHE A 155 8.82 2.12 18.81
N LEU A 156 9.19 2.36 20.07
CA LEU A 156 10.16 1.54 20.80
C LEU A 156 9.80 1.55 22.29
N ARG A 157 9.12 0.51 22.75
CA ARG A 157 9.22 0.06 24.14
C ARG A 157 9.04 -1.44 24.24
#